data_AF-A0A946MXX7-F1
#
_entry.id   AF-A0A946MXX7-F1
#
_cell.length_a   1.000
_cell.length_b   1.000
_cell.length_c   1.000
_cell.angle_alpha   90.00
_cell.angle_beta   90.00
_cell.angle_gamma   90.00
#
_symmetry.space_group_name_H-M   'P 1'
#
loop_
_entity.id
_entity.type
_entity.pdbx_description
1 polymer ?
#
loop_
_entity_poly.entity_id
_entity_poly.type
_entity_poly.pdbx_seq_one_letter_code
_entity_poly.pdbx_strand_id
1 'polypeptide(L)'
;QAVDVHNSASAWSKALLDNAARPSGAIVYRSSDGQGTMASDQYERLLSEMENHHQGARNAGRPMLLEGGLDWKPMGFSPSDMEFQKTKEAAGREIAMAFGVPPMLIGIPGDATYANYQEANRAFFRLTVLPLVNRVVAAVSDWISDYAGHGMLLKPDLDQLTALAPEREAQWRRIGEATFLSDPEKRSLLGLPVLDLKINE
;
A
#
# COMPACT_ATOMS: atom_id res chain seq x y z
N GLN A 1 -1.17 -6.87 17.49
CA GLN A 1 -2.28 -5.89 17.50
C GLN A 1 -2.60 -5.36 16.10
N ALA A 2 -1.72 -4.61 15.40
CA ALA A 2 -2.04 -4.08 14.06
C ALA A 2 -2.38 -5.18 13.03
N VAL A 3 -1.65 -6.30 13.04
CA VAL A 3 -1.93 -7.48 12.20
C VAL A 3 -3.32 -8.05 12.48
N ASP A 4 -3.68 -8.20 13.75
CA ASP A 4 -4.97 -8.75 14.17
C ASP A 4 -6.13 -7.84 13.75
N VAL A 5 -5.95 -6.53 13.86
CA VAL A 5 -6.91 -5.51 13.40
C VAL A 5 -7.08 -5.58 11.88
N HIS A 6 -5.99 -5.65 11.12
CA HIS A 6 -6.04 -5.74 9.65
C HIS A 6 -6.73 -7.03 9.17
N ASN A 7 -6.43 -8.16 9.81
CA ASN A 7 -7.06 -9.45 9.53
C ASN A 7 -8.55 -9.44 9.88
N SER A 8 -8.90 -8.91 11.06
CA SER A 8 -10.30 -8.83 11.52
C SER A 8 -11.13 -7.92 10.62
N ALA A 9 -10.60 -6.75 10.23
CA ALA A 9 -11.28 -5.83 9.32
C ALA A 9 -11.47 -6.43 7.91
N SER A 10 -10.51 -7.22 7.43
CA SER A 10 -10.62 -7.93 6.15
C SER A 10 -11.63 -9.07 6.23
N ALA A 11 -11.63 -9.85 7.32
CA ALA A 11 -12.62 -10.88 7.57
C ALA A 11 -14.03 -10.29 7.71
N TRP A 12 -14.17 -9.15 8.40
CA TRP A 12 -15.43 -8.41 8.50
C TRP A 12 -15.91 -7.95 7.12
N SER A 13 -15.03 -7.36 6.30
CA SER A 13 -15.38 -6.91 4.95
C SER A 13 -15.83 -8.08 4.07
N LYS A 14 -15.13 -9.21 4.15
CA LYS A 14 -15.50 -10.43 3.44
C LYS A 14 -16.85 -10.97 3.93
N ALA A 15 -17.04 -11.11 5.24
CA ALA A 15 -18.29 -11.57 5.83
C ALA A 15 -19.45 -10.62 5.49
N LEU A 16 -19.19 -9.32 5.44
CA LEU A 16 -20.16 -8.34 4.98
C LEU A 16 -20.55 -8.61 3.53
N LEU A 17 -19.59 -8.84 2.63
CA LEU A 17 -19.87 -9.14 1.21
C LEU A 17 -20.56 -10.50 1.02
N ASP A 18 -20.09 -11.54 1.72
CA ASP A 18 -20.63 -12.90 1.65
C ASP A 18 -22.06 -12.97 2.20
N ASN A 19 -22.34 -12.20 3.27
CA ASN A 19 -23.68 -12.11 3.87
C ASN A 19 -24.49 -10.93 3.31
N ALA A 20 -23.92 -10.11 2.41
CA ALA A 20 -24.61 -9.01 1.73
C ALA A 20 -25.46 -9.54 0.59
N ALA A 21 -26.48 -10.32 0.93
CA ALA A 21 -27.81 -10.02 0.41
C ALA A 21 -28.34 -8.75 1.10
N ARG A 22 -27.54 -7.66 1.13
CA ARG A 22 -27.94 -6.39 1.72
C ARG A 22 -28.91 -5.78 0.74
N PRO A 23 -30.21 -5.65 1.07
CA PRO A 23 -31.14 -5.00 0.17
C PRO A 23 -30.65 -3.57 -0.05
N SER A 24 -30.70 -3.07 -1.29
CA SER A 24 -30.25 -1.71 -1.64
C SER A 24 -31.08 -0.62 -0.93
N GLY A 25 -32.24 -0.99 -0.42
CA GLY A 25 -33.06 -0.23 0.49
C GLY A 25 -34.26 -1.06 0.94
N ALA A 26 -35.03 -0.51 1.87
CA ALA A 26 -36.29 -1.11 2.30
C ALA A 26 -37.43 -0.13 2.04
N ILE A 27 -38.51 -0.62 1.44
CA ILE A 27 -39.78 0.10 1.41
C ILE A 27 -40.50 -0.18 2.74
N VAL A 28 -40.76 0.87 3.51
CA VAL A 28 -41.52 0.81 4.75
C VAL A 28 -42.92 1.34 4.45
N TYR A 29 -43.93 0.50 4.63
CA TYR A 29 -45.33 0.91 4.55
C TYR A 29 -45.85 1.28 5.94
N ARG A 30 -46.46 2.46 6.08
CA ARG A 30 -47.19 2.85 7.29
C ARG A 30 -48.64 3.13 6.95
N SER A 31 -49.54 2.30 7.46
CA SER A 31 -50.98 2.54 7.44
C SER A 31 -51.37 3.68 8.40
N SER A 32 -52.51 4.32 8.17
CA SER A 32 -53.08 5.39 9.01
C SER A 32 -53.25 4.99 10.49
N ASP A 33 -53.40 3.69 10.74
CA ASP A 33 -53.67 3.13 12.08
C ASP A 33 -52.39 2.53 12.71
N GLY A 34 -51.23 2.70 12.05
CA GLY A 34 -49.91 2.31 12.56
C GLY A 34 -49.55 0.82 12.46
N GLN A 35 -50.51 -0.07 12.20
CA GLN A 35 -50.29 -1.53 12.11
C GLN A 35 -51.03 -2.24 10.95
N GLY A 36 -51.44 -1.51 9.90
CA GLY A 36 -52.08 -2.11 8.73
C GLY A 36 -51.08 -2.77 7.78
N THR A 37 -51.33 -4.01 7.40
CA THR A 37 -50.64 -4.71 6.29
C THR A 37 -51.21 -4.27 4.94
N MET A 38 -50.39 -4.23 3.88
CA MET A 38 -50.91 -4.00 2.54
C MET A 38 -51.81 -5.16 2.08
N ALA A 39 -52.83 -4.85 1.30
CA ALA A 39 -53.61 -5.88 0.63
C ALA A 39 -52.73 -6.63 -0.39
N SER A 40 -53.00 -7.91 -0.62
CA SER A 40 -52.15 -8.79 -1.44
C SER A 40 -52.01 -8.32 -2.88
N ASP A 41 -53.08 -7.75 -3.44
CA ASP A 41 -53.13 -7.15 -4.78
C ASP A 41 -52.23 -5.91 -4.90
N GLN A 42 -52.22 -5.06 -3.87
CA GLN A 42 -51.33 -3.89 -3.81
C GLN A 42 -49.86 -4.30 -3.68
N TYR A 43 -49.58 -5.34 -2.89
CA TYR A 43 -48.23 -5.88 -2.72
C TYR A 43 -47.67 -6.45 -4.03
N GLU A 44 -48.44 -7.28 -4.74
CA GLU A 44 -48.01 -7.85 -6.02
C GLU A 44 -47.77 -6.78 -7.08
N ARG A 45 -48.61 -5.75 -7.12
CA ARG A 45 -48.46 -4.63 -8.05
C ARG A 45 -47.17 -3.84 -7.77
N LEU A 46 -46.90 -3.52 -6.50
CA LEU A 46 -45.68 -2.84 -6.07
C LEU A 46 -44.42 -3.66 -6.39
N LEU A 47 -44.47 -4.97 -6.16
CA LEU A 47 -43.37 -5.88 -6.49
C LEU A 47 -43.09 -5.87 -8.00
N SER A 48 -44.14 -5.94 -8.83
CA SER A 48 -43.99 -5.90 -10.29
C SER A 48 -43.42 -4.58 -10.80
N GLU A 49 -43.81 -3.44 -10.21
CA GLU A 49 -43.27 -2.13 -10.57
C GLU A 49 -41.80 -2.01 -10.18
N MET A 50 -41.43 -2.50 -9.00
CA MET A 50 -40.05 -2.55 -8.52
C MET A 50 -39.14 -3.35 -9.45
N GLU A 51 -39.54 -4.57 -9.82
CA GLU A 51 -38.78 -5.44 -10.72
C GLU A 51 -38.59 -4.82 -12.11
N ASN A 52 -39.66 -4.25 -12.67
CA ASN A 52 -39.63 -3.72 -14.03
C ASN A 52 -38.91 -2.37 -14.15
N HIS A 53 -39.06 -1.48 -13.16
CA HIS A 53 -38.69 -0.08 -13.30
C HIS A 53 -37.49 0.34 -12.44
N HIS A 54 -37.13 -0.42 -11.41
CA HIS A 54 -36.13 0.00 -10.43
C HIS A 54 -35.04 -1.04 -10.14
N GLN A 55 -35.19 -2.29 -10.62
CA GLN A 55 -34.11 -3.29 -10.57
C GLN A 55 -33.19 -3.24 -11.80
N GLY A 56 -31.92 -3.57 -11.59
CA GLY A 56 -30.90 -3.68 -12.63
C GLY A 56 -30.17 -2.37 -12.98
N ALA A 57 -28.97 -2.50 -13.54
CA ALA A 57 -28.08 -1.35 -13.82
C ALA A 57 -28.70 -0.29 -14.74
N ARG A 58 -29.58 -0.70 -15.67
CA ARG A 58 -30.26 0.20 -16.61
C ARG A 58 -31.30 1.12 -15.96
N ASN A 59 -31.81 0.75 -14.78
CA ASN A 59 -32.84 1.47 -14.07
C ASN A 59 -32.28 2.29 -12.88
N ALA A 60 -30.96 2.30 -12.70
CA ALA A 60 -30.30 3.03 -11.63
C ALA A 60 -30.58 4.55 -11.74
N GLY A 61 -30.97 5.18 -10.62
CA GLY A 61 -31.22 6.62 -10.55
C GLY A 61 -32.60 7.07 -11.03
N ARG A 62 -33.51 6.16 -11.39
CA ARG A 62 -34.90 6.53 -11.74
C ARG A 62 -35.65 7.04 -10.50
N PRO A 63 -36.25 8.25 -10.54
CA PRO A 63 -37.08 8.75 -9.45
C PRO A 63 -38.24 7.80 -9.15
N MET A 64 -38.48 7.53 -7.86
CA MET A 64 -39.56 6.68 -7.38
C MET A 64 -40.62 7.53 -6.71
N LEU A 65 -41.87 7.44 -7.18
CA LEU A 65 -43.00 8.08 -6.55
C LEU A 65 -43.55 7.14 -5.47
N LEU A 66 -43.67 7.63 -4.24
CA LEU A 66 -44.17 6.87 -3.11
C LEU A 66 -45.44 7.53 -2.60
N GLU A 67 -46.54 6.77 -2.57
CA GLU A 67 -47.85 7.23 -2.14
C GLU A 67 -48.35 6.43 -0.92
N GLY A 68 -49.39 6.94 -0.24
CA GLY A 68 -50.13 6.16 0.76
C GLY A 68 -49.33 5.71 2.00
N GLY A 69 -48.29 6.45 2.40
CA GLY A 69 -47.47 6.13 3.58
C GLY A 69 -46.31 5.18 3.30
N LEU A 70 -45.97 4.94 2.02
CA LEU A 70 -44.73 4.29 1.61
C LEU A 70 -43.52 5.23 1.79
N ASP A 71 -42.45 4.70 2.37
CA ASP A 71 -41.19 5.42 2.62
C ASP A 71 -40.01 4.54 2.17
N TRP A 72 -39.14 5.07 1.31
CA TRP A 72 -37.92 4.36 0.87
C TRP A 72 -36.76 4.74 1.78
N LYS A 73 -36.23 3.73 2.48
CA LYS A 73 -35.02 3.89 3.28
C LYS A 73 -33.84 3.30 2.53
N PRO A 74 -32.94 4.13 1.96
CA PRO A 74 -31.75 3.62 1.29
C PRO A 74 -30.85 2.93 2.31
N MET A 75 -30.35 1.75 1.96
CA MET A 75 -29.41 0.98 2.79
C MET A 75 -28.03 1.06 2.13
N GLY A 76 -27.37 2.20 2.33
CA GLY A 76 -25.98 2.40 1.90
C GLY A 76 -24.96 1.79 2.88
N PHE A 77 -23.67 2.03 2.63
CA PHE A 77 -22.66 1.73 3.65
C PHE A 77 -22.95 2.52 4.92
N SER A 78 -23.00 1.82 6.04
CA SER A 78 -23.16 2.49 7.33
C SER A 78 -21.90 3.30 7.66
N PRO A 79 -22.00 4.38 8.46
CA PRO A 79 -20.83 5.08 8.96
C PRO A 79 -19.79 4.15 9.62
N SER A 80 -20.24 3.12 10.33
CA SER A 80 -19.39 2.09 10.93
C SER A 80 -18.61 1.29 9.90
N ASP A 81 -19.22 0.91 8.76
CA ASP A 81 -18.52 0.17 7.70
C ASP A 81 -17.39 1.00 7.05
N MET A 82 -17.60 2.30 6.89
CA MET A 82 -16.56 3.22 6.39
C MET A 82 -15.44 3.42 7.40
N GLU A 83 -15.75 3.44 8.69
CA GLU A 83 -14.76 3.51 9.76
C GLU A 83 -13.85 2.29 9.75
N PHE A 84 -14.40 1.08 9.56
CA PHE A 84 -13.60 -0.15 9.44
C PHE A 84 -12.61 -0.13 8.28
N GLN A 85 -12.99 0.43 7.12
CA GLN A 85 -12.05 0.58 6.00
C GLN A 85 -10.87 1.49 6.35
N LYS A 86 -11.14 2.63 7.00
CA LYS A 86 -10.09 3.54 7.47
C LYS A 86 -9.19 2.86 8.50
N THR A 87 -9.76 2.09 9.43
CA THR A 87 -9.00 1.33 10.43
C THR A 87 -8.12 0.27 9.78
N LYS A 88 -8.62 -0.42 8.74
CA LYS A 88 -7.84 -1.40 7.97
C LYS A 88 -6.63 -0.76 7.29
N GLU A 89 -6.82 0.39 6.66
CA GLU A 89 -5.74 1.16 6.03
C GLU A 89 -4.71 1.64 7.04
N ALA A 90 -5.16 2.18 8.18
CA ALA A 90 -4.29 2.61 9.27
C ALA A 90 -3.45 1.44 9.81
N ALA A 91 -4.08 0.30 10.07
CA ALA A 91 -3.39 -0.92 10.49
C ALA A 91 -2.38 -1.41 9.44
N GLY A 92 -2.70 -1.30 8.15
CA GLY A 92 -1.77 -1.59 7.06
C GLY A 92 -0.52 -0.71 7.10
N ARG A 93 -0.69 0.61 7.36
CA ARG A 93 0.44 1.54 7.51
C ARG A 93 1.29 1.21 8.74
N GLU A 94 0.69 0.86 9.86
CA GLU A 94 1.40 0.43 11.08
C GLU A 94 2.26 -0.82 10.83
N ILE A 95 1.72 -1.81 10.13
CA ILE A 95 2.47 -3.02 9.75
C ILE A 95 3.66 -2.65 8.85
N ALA A 96 3.44 -1.80 7.84
CA ALA A 96 4.51 -1.34 6.95
C ALA A 96 5.64 -0.63 7.71
N MET A 97 5.28 0.25 8.65
CA MET A 97 6.24 0.95 9.52
C MET A 97 7.04 -0.03 10.39
N ALA A 98 6.41 -1.08 10.93
CA ALA A 98 7.11 -2.08 11.74
C ALA A 98 8.21 -2.82 10.97
N PHE A 99 8.02 -3.04 9.65
CA PHE A 99 9.04 -3.62 8.76
C PHE A 99 9.98 -2.57 8.15
N GLY A 100 9.79 -1.28 8.45
CA GLY A 100 10.57 -0.20 7.84
C GLY A 100 10.33 -0.04 6.34
N VAL A 101 9.18 -0.48 5.84
CA VAL A 101 8.80 -0.37 4.42
C VAL A 101 7.90 0.85 4.24
N PRO A 102 8.27 1.83 3.39
CA PRO A 102 7.40 2.96 3.09
C PRO A 102 6.06 2.49 2.48
N PRO A 103 4.90 2.94 3.00
CA PRO A 103 3.58 2.47 2.55
C PRO A 103 3.33 2.66 1.04
N MET A 104 3.92 3.69 0.45
CA MET A 104 3.79 3.98 -0.98
C MET A 104 4.46 2.93 -1.89
N LEU A 105 5.49 2.22 -1.41
CA LEU A 105 6.17 1.16 -2.20
C LEU A 105 5.34 -0.12 -2.29
N ILE A 106 4.42 -0.32 -1.34
CA ILE A 106 3.54 -1.49 -1.26
C ILE A 106 2.09 -1.17 -1.64
N GLY A 107 1.85 0.00 -2.23
CA GLY A 107 0.55 0.39 -2.79
C GLY A 107 -0.51 0.74 -1.76
N ILE A 108 -0.15 1.02 -0.50
CA ILE A 108 -1.10 1.53 0.48
C ILE A 108 -1.45 2.98 0.09
N PRO A 109 -2.75 3.33 -0.05
CA PRO A 109 -3.19 4.66 -0.48
C PRO A 109 -2.60 5.79 0.37
N GLY A 110 -2.33 6.95 -0.22
CA GLY A 110 -1.80 8.14 0.43
C GLY A 110 -1.28 9.15 -0.59
N ASP A 111 -0.69 10.25 -0.12
CA ASP A 111 -0.16 11.30 -1.00
C ASP A 111 1.16 10.87 -1.65
N ALA A 112 1.05 10.12 -2.76
CA ALA A 112 2.17 9.64 -3.55
C ALA A 112 2.40 10.52 -4.80
N THR A 113 3.54 11.21 -4.85
CA THR A 113 4.08 11.87 -6.05
C THR A 113 5.33 11.14 -6.53
N TYR A 114 5.74 11.33 -7.79
CA TYR A 114 6.98 10.73 -8.32
C TYR A 114 8.22 11.10 -7.50
N ALA A 115 8.33 12.35 -7.06
CA ALA A 115 9.43 12.81 -6.22
C ALA A 115 9.45 12.09 -4.86
N ASN A 116 8.29 11.97 -4.22
CA ASN A 116 8.15 11.25 -2.96
C ASN A 116 8.51 9.76 -3.12
N TYR A 117 8.15 9.14 -4.24
CA TYR A 117 8.47 7.75 -4.53
C TYR A 117 9.97 7.49 -4.64
N GLN A 118 10.69 8.32 -5.39
CA GLN A 118 12.14 8.19 -5.53
C GLN A 118 12.87 8.32 -4.19
N GLU A 119 12.46 9.29 -3.37
CA GLU A 119 13.05 9.50 -2.05
C GLU A 119 12.70 8.35 -1.09
N ALA A 120 11.46 7.87 -1.10
CA ALA A 120 11.04 6.74 -0.28
C ALA A 120 11.78 5.45 -0.65
N ASN A 121 12.02 5.20 -1.94
CA ASN A 121 12.80 4.05 -2.39
C ASN A 121 14.25 4.14 -1.86
N ARG A 122 14.87 5.32 -1.93
CA ARG A 122 16.22 5.54 -1.38
C ARG A 122 16.26 5.34 0.14
N ALA A 123 15.31 5.94 0.86
CA ALA A 123 15.17 5.81 2.31
C ALA A 123 14.98 4.35 2.73
N PHE A 124 14.16 3.58 1.99
CA PHE A 124 13.96 2.15 2.24
C PHE A 124 15.26 1.36 2.16
N PHE A 125 16.06 1.57 1.10
CA PHE A 125 17.35 0.90 0.98
C PHE A 125 18.31 1.30 2.11
N ARG A 126 18.39 2.60 2.43
CA ARG A 126 19.31 3.13 3.45
C ARG A 126 18.98 2.70 4.87
N LEU A 127 17.70 2.79 5.26
CA LEU A 127 17.28 2.61 6.64
C LEU A 127 16.92 1.16 6.98
N THR A 128 16.53 0.37 5.97
CA THR A 128 15.99 -0.98 6.20
C THR A 128 16.83 -2.05 5.50
N VAL A 129 16.96 -1.98 4.18
CA VAL A 129 17.58 -3.07 3.39
C VAL A 129 19.07 -3.21 3.69
N LEU A 130 19.84 -2.13 3.56
CA LEU A 130 21.29 -2.18 3.74
C LEU A 130 21.72 -2.60 5.15
N PRO A 131 21.12 -2.11 6.25
CA PRO A 131 21.43 -2.60 7.59
C PRO A 131 21.17 -4.11 7.75
N LEU A 132 20.07 -4.62 7.20
CA LEU A 132 19.74 -6.05 7.24
C LEU A 132 20.73 -6.87 6.41
N VAL A 133 21.03 -6.44 5.19
CA VAL A 133 22.02 -7.08 4.32
C VAL A 133 23.39 -7.09 4.98
N ASN A 134 23.85 -5.97 5.53
CA ASN A 134 25.14 -5.89 6.21
C ASN A 134 25.21 -6.84 7.41
N ARG A 135 24.13 -6.98 8.18
CA ARG A 135 24.07 -7.94 9.29
C ARG A 135 24.23 -9.38 8.80
N VAL A 136 23.53 -9.75 7.72
CA VAL A 136 23.63 -11.11 7.14
C VAL A 136 25.01 -11.34 6.54
N VAL A 137 25.51 -10.39 5.76
CA VAL A 137 26.81 -10.46 5.09
C VAL A 137 27.95 -10.54 6.11
N ALA A 138 27.87 -9.81 7.23
CA ALA A 138 28.84 -9.92 8.32
C ALA A 138 28.84 -11.33 8.93
N ALA A 139 27.67 -11.86 9.29
CA ALA A 139 27.56 -13.22 9.84
C ALA A 139 28.08 -14.30 8.88
N VAL A 140 27.80 -14.14 7.57
CA VAL A 140 28.30 -15.06 6.54
C VAL A 140 29.82 -14.89 6.35
N SER A 141 30.34 -13.66 6.41
CA SER A 141 31.79 -13.39 6.32
C SER A 141 32.54 -14.08 7.44
N ASP A 142 32.05 -13.96 8.68
CA ASP A 142 32.66 -14.57 9.86
C ASP A 142 32.64 -16.10 9.73
N TRP A 143 31.47 -16.68 9.39
CA TRP A 143 31.32 -18.12 9.22
C TRP A 143 32.24 -18.70 8.14
N ILE A 144 32.38 -18.01 7.00
CA ILE A 144 33.26 -18.42 5.91
C ILE A 144 34.74 -18.25 6.29
N SER A 145 35.08 -17.21 7.06
CA SER A 145 36.45 -16.98 7.53
C SER A 145 36.94 -18.11 8.43
N ASP A 146 36.08 -18.59 9.32
CA ASP A 146 36.38 -19.73 10.20
C ASP A 146 36.65 -21.01 9.40
N TYR A 147 35.89 -21.24 8.32
CA TYR A 147 36.07 -22.41 7.46
C TYR A 147 37.33 -22.32 6.58
N ALA A 148 37.64 -21.13 6.05
CA ALA A 148 38.77 -20.94 5.15
C ALA A 148 40.13 -20.79 5.86
N GLY A 149 40.13 -20.59 7.17
CA GLY A 149 41.36 -20.42 7.97
C GLY A 149 42.06 -19.07 7.75
N HIS A 150 41.39 -18.11 7.10
CA HIS A 150 41.84 -16.73 6.98
C HIS A 150 40.65 -15.77 6.98
N GLY A 151 40.86 -14.53 7.42
CA GLY A 151 39.81 -13.51 7.41
C GLY A 151 39.32 -13.21 5.99
N MET A 152 38.01 -13.32 5.79
CA MET A 152 37.31 -12.88 4.59
C MET A 152 36.29 -11.82 4.94
N LEU A 153 36.20 -10.80 4.09
CA LEU A 153 35.26 -9.70 4.25
C LEU A 153 34.36 -9.64 3.03
N LEU A 154 33.11 -10.04 3.19
CA LEU A 154 32.08 -9.83 2.18
C LEU A 154 31.46 -8.45 2.38
N LYS A 155 31.15 -7.78 1.26
CA LYS A 155 30.44 -6.50 1.24
C LYS A 155 29.40 -6.51 0.13
N PRO A 156 28.22 -5.92 0.34
CA PRO A 156 27.28 -5.72 -0.74
C PRO A 156 27.85 -4.73 -1.77
N ASP A 157 27.67 -5.04 -3.05
CA ASP A 157 27.98 -4.11 -4.14
C ASP A 157 26.86 -3.06 -4.24
N LEU A 158 27.18 -1.84 -3.80
CA LEU A 158 26.26 -0.71 -3.82
C LEU A 158 26.23 0.00 -5.18
N ASP A 159 27.23 -0.23 -6.05
CA ASP A 159 27.31 0.45 -7.34
C ASP A 159 26.26 -0.06 -8.33
N GLN A 160 25.81 -1.30 -8.16
CA GLN A 160 24.76 -1.88 -8.98
C GLN A 160 23.34 -1.49 -8.51
N LEU A 161 23.20 -0.82 -7.36
CA LEU A 161 21.89 -0.43 -6.82
C LEU A 161 21.37 0.86 -7.48
N THR A 162 20.40 0.73 -8.38
CA THR A 162 19.74 1.87 -9.05
C THR A 162 19.09 2.84 -8.08
N ALA A 163 18.59 2.38 -6.93
CA ALA A 163 18.00 3.22 -5.90
C ALA A 163 18.99 4.25 -5.29
N LEU A 164 20.30 3.97 -5.35
CA LEU A 164 21.36 4.82 -4.81
C LEU A 164 22.10 5.60 -5.91
N ALA A 165 21.69 5.47 -7.18
CA ALA A 165 22.32 6.16 -8.29
C ALA A 165 22.42 7.69 -8.10
N PRO A 166 21.40 8.41 -7.56
CA PRO A 166 21.51 9.85 -7.32
C PRO A 166 22.59 10.22 -6.29
N GLU A 167 22.76 9.43 -5.23
CA GLU A 167 23.80 9.67 -4.22
C GLU A 167 25.19 9.41 -4.81
N ARG A 168 25.31 8.34 -5.61
CA ARG A 168 26.55 8.02 -6.32
C ARG A 168 26.92 9.14 -7.28
N GLU A 169 25.97 9.64 -8.07
CA GLU A 169 26.21 10.76 -8.97
C GLU A 169 26.70 12.00 -8.21
N ALA A 170 26.07 12.33 -7.08
CA ALA A 170 26.48 13.45 -6.24
C ALA A 170 27.89 13.27 -5.65
N GLN A 171 28.26 12.05 -5.24
CA GLN A 171 29.60 11.71 -4.76
C GLN A 171 30.64 11.84 -5.87
N TRP A 172 30.36 11.24 -7.04
CA TRP A 172 31.24 11.26 -8.20
C TRP A 172 31.49 12.69 -8.68
N ARG A 173 30.45 13.52 -8.74
CA ARG A 173 30.55 14.93 -9.10
C ARG A 173 31.44 15.69 -8.13
N ARG A 174 31.21 15.54 -6.81
CA ARG A 174 32.00 16.21 -5.75
C ARG A 174 33.49 15.85 -5.82
N ILE A 175 33.81 14.58 -6.05
CA ILE A 175 35.20 14.11 -6.16
C ILE A 175 35.83 14.55 -7.49
N GLY A 176 35.07 14.51 -8.59
CA GLY A 176 35.52 14.95 -9.90
C GLY A 176 35.90 16.43 -9.92
N GLU A 177 35.05 17.28 -9.33
CA GLU A 177 35.21 18.75 -9.24
C GLU A 177 36.32 19.18 -8.27
N ALA A 178 36.78 18.29 -7.37
CA ALA A 178 37.86 18.60 -6.43
C ALA A 178 39.20 18.74 -7.16
N THR A 179 39.57 19.96 -7.54
CA THR A 179 40.81 20.26 -8.30
C THR A 179 42.09 20.06 -7.49
N PHE A 180 42.00 20.01 -6.16
CA PHE A 180 43.14 19.82 -5.27
C PHE A 180 43.58 18.36 -5.11
N LEU A 181 42.79 17.40 -5.59
CA LEU A 181 43.11 15.97 -5.54
C LEU A 181 43.73 15.51 -6.87
N SER A 182 44.73 14.65 -6.77
CA SER A 182 45.29 13.95 -7.93
C SER A 182 44.35 12.87 -8.44
N ASP A 183 44.50 12.48 -9.71
CA ASP A 183 43.67 11.43 -10.31
C ASP A 183 43.76 10.08 -9.58
N PRO A 184 44.94 9.62 -9.09
CA PRO A 184 45.01 8.42 -8.26
C PRO A 184 44.22 8.53 -6.95
N GLU A 185 44.27 9.69 -6.28
CA GLU A 185 43.49 9.92 -5.04
C GLU A 185 41.99 9.91 -5.33
N LYS A 186 41.55 10.55 -6.42
CA LYS A 186 40.14 10.53 -6.84
C LYS A 186 39.65 9.11 -7.13
N ARG A 187 40.43 8.32 -7.87
CA ARG A 187 40.10 6.91 -8.16
C ARG A 187 40.00 6.08 -6.88
N SER A 188 40.94 6.25 -5.95
CA SER A 188 40.90 5.57 -4.65
C SER A 188 39.67 5.95 -3.84
N LEU A 189 39.26 7.23 -3.82
CA LEU A 189 38.05 7.68 -3.12
C LEU A 189 36.75 7.16 -3.75
N LEU A 190 36.79 6.87 -5.06
CA LEU A 190 35.67 6.26 -5.80
C LEU A 190 35.70 4.72 -5.79
N GLY A 191 36.67 4.09 -5.11
CA GLY A 191 36.80 2.63 -5.06
C GLY A 191 37.28 1.99 -6.37
N LEU A 192 37.79 2.79 -7.32
CA LEU A 192 38.33 2.30 -8.58
C LEU A 192 39.78 1.82 -8.41
N PRO A 193 40.21 0.79 -9.18
CA PRO A 193 41.58 0.30 -9.12
C PRO A 193 42.57 1.39 -9.56
N VAL A 194 43.73 1.42 -8.91
CA VAL A 194 44.85 2.28 -9.30
C VAL A 194 45.32 1.86 -10.69
N LEU A 195 45.48 2.84 -11.59
CA LEU A 195 46.11 2.57 -12.88
C LEU A 195 47.60 2.55 -12.66
N ASP A 196 48.23 1.38 -12.82
CA ASP A 196 49.68 1.29 -12.97
C ASP A 196 50.03 2.00 -14.27
N LEU A 197 50.44 3.27 -14.16
CA LEU A 197 51.09 3.97 -15.26
C LEU A 197 52.43 3.28 -15.50
N LYS A 198 52.43 2.25 -16.36
CA LYS A 198 53.66 1.84 -17.05
C LYS A 198 54.13 3.06 -17.83
N ILE A 199 55.09 3.78 -17.26
CA ILE A 199 55.90 4.76 -17.96
C ILE A 199 56.59 3.96 -19.05
N ASN A 200 56.10 4.07 -20.29
CA ASN A 200 56.82 3.57 -21.45
C ASN A 200 58.11 4.40 -21.54
N GLU A 201 59.25 3.74 -21.32
CA GLU A 201 60.59 4.24 -21.69
C GLU A 201 60.69 4.45 -23.21
#